data_AF-K5WY06-F1
#
_entry.id   AF-K5WY06-F1
#
_cell.length_a   1.000
_cell.length_b   1.000
_cell.length_c   1.000
_cell.angle_alpha   90.00
_cell.angle_beta   90.00
_cell.angle_gamma   90.00
#
_symmetry.space_group_name_H-M   'P 1'
#
loop_
_entity.id
_entity.type
_entity.pdbx_description
1 polymer ?
#
loop_
_entity_poly.entity_id
_entity_poly.type
_entity_poly.pdbx_seq_one_letter_code
_entity_poly.pdbx_strand_id
1 'polypeptide(L)'
;MFKFIALTLTAVAAVRGIVIPATHISRRDLATYDSSALESYSTYSTRYQELGCSSQHDTQFFTDCCHPLLKDQTLADRPSYCTPTNSSTSATPTASADPENTTTSIPLSVNAAAPPPGSGSSPTTPAASAPSPTNTGTATWFTQDNNPGACGIVHQDSDEVVALASAIYDGKYCGMKVLLTNLATGATTQATVADECPGCRSMYSLDLSQGAFNALSGNNLGMGVFPLGWSFVPNQS
;
A
#
# COMPACT_ATOMS: atom_id res chain seq x y z
N MET A 1 -1.46 58.45 -64.72
CA MET A 1 -0.18 57.78 -64.39
C MET A 1 0.03 57.88 -62.89
N PHE A 2 -0.41 56.88 -62.11
CA PHE A 2 -0.13 56.82 -60.67
C PHE A 2 0.60 55.50 -60.40
N LYS A 3 1.88 55.60 -60.05
CA LYS A 3 2.72 54.46 -59.64
C LYS A 3 2.44 54.19 -58.16
N PHE A 4 1.82 53.04 -57.85
CA PHE A 4 1.80 52.52 -56.49
C PHE A 4 3.13 51.80 -56.23
N ILE A 5 3.93 52.33 -55.30
CA ILE A 5 5.14 51.67 -54.78
C ILE A 5 4.68 50.80 -53.61
N ALA A 6 4.71 49.48 -53.78
CA ALA A 6 4.49 48.53 -52.70
C ALA A 6 5.76 48.42 -51.85
N LEU A 7 5.71 48.90 -50.61
CA LEU A 7 6.78 48.74 -49.63
C LEU A 7 6.51 47.45 -48.84
N THR A 8 7.20 46.36 -49.18
CA THR A 8 7.12 45.10 -48.45
C THR A 8 7.99 45.17 -47.19
N LEU A 9 7.34 45.17 -46.02
CA LEU A 9 7.99 45.13 -44.71
C LEU A 9 8.28 43.66 -44.34
N THR A 10 9.50 43.18 -44.55
CA THR A 10 9.93 41.86 -44.05
C THR A 10 10.32 41.98 -42.57
N ALA A 11 9.46 41.50 -41.68
CA ALA A 11 9.80 41.33 -40.27
C ALA A 11 10.64 40.05 -40.09
N VAL A 12 11.93 40.22 -39.80
CA VAL A 12 12.83 39.11 -39.43
C VAL A 12 12.65 38.84 -37.94
N ALA A 13 11.92 37.78 -37.59
CA ALA A 13 11.82 37.31 -36.22
C ALA A 13 13.09 36.51 -35.85
N ALA A 14 14.02 37.15 -35.14
CA ALA A 14 15.15 36.45 -34.54
C ALA A 14 14.69 35.72 -33.27
N VAL A 15 14.44 34.41 -33.38
CA VAL A 15 14.18 33.56 -32.20
C VAL A 15 15.50 33.39 -31.45
N ARG A 16 15.67 34.12 -30.34
CA ARG A 16 16.73 33.81 -29.38
C ARG A 16 16.27 32.64 -28.52
N GLY A 17 16.84 31.46 -28.77
CA GLY A 17 16.72 30.33 -27.85
C GLY A 17 17.40 30.67 -26.53
N ILE A 18 16.61 31.00 -25.52
CA ILE A 18 17.09 31.07 -24.13
C ILE A 18 17.23 29.62 -23.68
N VAL A 19 18.47 29.16 -23.51
CA VAL A 19 18.76 27.94 -22.75
C VAL A 19 18.51 28.29 -21.29
N ILE A 20 17.35 27.89 -20.76
CA ILE A 20 17.06 27.95 -19.34
C ILE A 20 17.93 26.86 -18.68
N PRO A 21 18.88 27.19 -17.79
CA PRO A 21 19.55 26.16 -17.02
C PRO A 21 18.48 25.45 -16.19
N ALA A 22 18.47 24.12 -16.21
CA ALA A 22 17.63 23.31 -15.34
C ALA A 22 18.00 23.59 -13.88
N THR A 23 17.43 24.65 -13.32
CA THR A 23 17.38 24.84 -11.88
C THR A 23 16.59 23.67 -11.33
N HIS A 24 17.21 22.88 -10.47
CA HIS A 24 16.52 21.90 -9.63
C HIS A 24 15.23 22.53 -9.10
N ILE A 25 14.10 22.09 -9.66
CA ILE A 25 12.78 22.51 -9.20
C ILE A 25 12.58 21.83 -7.85
N SER A 26 12.88 22.58 -6.79
CA SER A 26 12.52 22.18 -5.43
C SER A 26 11.00 22.29 -5.32
N ARG A 27 10.33 21.14 -5.15
CA ARG A 27 8.94 20.92 -4.69
C ARG A 27 8.03 22.17 -4.65
N ARG A 28 7.76 22.78 -5.80
CA ARG A 28 6.66 23.73 -5.96
C ARG A 28 5.80 23.26 -7.11
N ASP A 29 5.12 22.16 -6.85
CA ASP A 29 3.80 21.89 -7.44
C ASP A 29 2.94 21.06 -6.46
N LEU A 30 3.00 21.44 -5.18
CA LEU A 30 2.02 21.13 -4.14
C LEU A 30 1.13 22.37 -3.92
N ALA A 31 0.63 22.97 -5.00
CA ALA A 31 0.23 24.37 -5.05
C ALA A 31 -1.21 24.69 -4.59
N THR A 32 -1.97 23.74 -4.04
CA THR A 32 -3.35 24.02 -3.57
C THR A 32 -3.70 23.41 -2.21
N TYR A 33 -2.82 22.60 -1.64
CA TYR A 33 -3.04 22.01 -0.32
C TYR A 33 -2.30 22.83 0.73
N ASP A 34 -3.04 23.63 1.49
CA ASP A 34 -2.46 24.45 2.56
C ASP A 34 -2.09 23.58 3.77
N SER A 35 -0.91 22.96 3.72
CA SER A 35 -0.36 22.18 4.82
C SER A 35 -0.02 23.03 6.06
N SER A 36 -0.16 24.36 6.01
CA SER A 36 0.01 25.25 7.15
C SER A 36 -1.26 25.36 7.98
N ALA A 37 -2.45 25.34 7.35
CA ALA A 37 -3.76 25.46 7.98
C ALA A 37 -4.52 24.12 8.11
N LEU A 38 -4.30 23.19 7.20
CA LEU A 38 -4.96 21.89 7.15
C LEU A 38 -4.11 20.81 7.82
N GLU A 39 -4.75 19.70 8.23
CA GLU A 39 -4.07 18.46 8.57
C GLU A 39 -3.11 18.04 7.44
N SER A 40 -2.11 17.21 7.73
CA SER A 40 -1.19 16.77 6.66
C SER A 40 -1.96 16.03 5.56
N TYR A 41 -1.58 16.29 4.30
CA TYR A 41 -2.20 15.66 3.14
C TYR A 41 -2.27 14.13 3.26
N SER A 42 -1.26 13.52 3.88
CA SER A 42 -1.21 12.08 4.17
C SER A 42 -2.33 11.59 5.10
N THR A 43 -2.63 12.34 6.17
CA THR A 43 -3.68 12.00 7.14
C THR A 43 -5.05 12.15 6.48
N TYR A 44 -5.24 13.26 5.75
CA TYR A 44 -6.44 13.47 4.96
C TYR A 44 -6.67 12.36 3.92
N SER A 45 -5.65 12.05 3.11
CA SER A 45 -5.73 11.05 2.04
C SER A 45 -6.00 9.64 2.56
N THR A 46 -5.40 9.24 3.69
CA THR A 46 -5.67 7.94 4.30
C THR A 46 -7.14 7.83 4.70
N ARG A 47 -7.64 8.81 5.45
CA ARG A 47 -9.04 8.85 5.85
C ARG A 47 -9.99 8.92 4.65
N TYR A 48 -9.62 9.64 3.60
CA TYR A 48 -10.38 9.73 2.35
C TYR A 48 -10.53 8.34 1.69
N GLN A 49 -9.47 7.55 1.66
CA GLN A 49 -9.51 6.19 1.09
C GLN A 49 -10.26 5.20 2.01
N GLU A 50 -10.04 5.26 3.32
CA GLU A 50 -10.72 4.40 4.31
C GLU A 50 -12.24 4.62 4.33
N LEU A 51 -12.69 5.87 4.17
CA LEU A 51 -14.10 6.21 4.06
C LEU A 51 -14.69 5.97 2.65
N GLY A 52 -13.88 5.47 1.71
CA GLY A 52 -14.31 5.21 0.33
C GLY A 52 -14.79 6.46 -0.40
N CYS A 53 -14.22 7.63 -0.07
CA CYS A 53 -14.72 8.92 -0.52
C CYS A 53 -14.72 9.09 -2.04
N SER A 54 -13.83 8.41 -2.77
CA SER A 54 -13.78 8.42 -4.24
C SER A 54 -15.06 7.90 -4.91
N SER A 55 -15.87 7.13 -4.19
CA SER A 55 -17.12 6.55 -4.70
C SER A 55 -18.36 7.28 -4.21
N GLN A 56 -18.21 8.34 -3.40
CA GLN A 56 -19.32 8.97 -2.68
C GLN A 56 -19.58 10.42 -3.09
N HIS A 57 -19.08 10.86 -4.25
CA HIS A 57 -19.33 12.21 -4.76
C HIS A 57 -20.82 12.57 -4.81
N ASP A 58 -21.13 13.86 -4.63
CA ASP A 58 -22.49 14.41 -4.61
C ASP A 58 -23.40 13.85 -3.51
N THR A 59 -22.82 13.23 -2.47
CA THR A 59 -23.58 12.75 -1.30
C THR A 59 -23.34 13.63 -0.06
N GLN A 60 -24.32 13.59 0.85
CA GLN A 60 -24.17 14.21 2.18
C GLN A 60 -22.98 13.63 2.94
N PHE A 61 -22.71 12.33 2.78
CA PHE A 61 -21.54 11.69 3.37
C PHE A 61 -20.24 12.32 2.85
N PHE A 62 -20.13 12.62 1.56
CA PHE A 62 -18.93 13.25 1.03
C PHE A 62 -18.73 14.67 1.57
N THR A 63 -19.81 15.44 1.65
CA THR A 63 -19.79 16.78 2.25
C THR A 63 -19.39 16.74 3.72
N ASP A 64 -19.91 15.79 4.49
CA ASP A 64 -19.68 15.72 5.93
C ASP A 64 -18.36 15.02 6.28
N CYS A 65 -17.92 14.08 5.43
CA CYS A 65 -16.88 13.10 5.74
C CYS A 65 -15.62 13.17 4.86
N CYS A 66 -15.60 13.82 3.69
CA CYS A 66 -14.51 13.67 2.71
C CYS A 66 -13.66 14.93 2.44
N HIS A 67 -13.66 15.90 3.36
CA HIS A 67 -12.80 17.10 3.33
C HIS A 67 -11.66 17.02 4.37
N PRO A 68 -10.55 17.76 4.18
CA PRO A 68 -9.49 17.89 5.19
C PRO A 68 -10.00 18.56 6.46
N LEU A 69 -9.43 18.19 7.60
CA LEU A 69 -9.57 18.91 8.87
C LEU A 69 -8.64 20.13 8.93
N LEU A 70 -9.05 21.16 9.67
CA LEU A 70 -8.13 22.20 10.12
C LEU A 70 -7.16 21.61 11.16
N LYS A 71 -5.98 22.22 11.34
CA LYS A 71 -4.97 21.70 12.30
C LYS A 71 -5.42 21.67 13.76
N ASP A 72 -6.36 22.52 14.14
CA ASP A 72 -6.94 22.57 15.48
C ASP A 72 -8.15 21.62 15.63
N GLN A 73 -8.61 21.03 14.54
CA GLN A 73 -9.67 20.03 14.54
C GLN A 73 -9.11 18.61 14.65
N THR A 74 -9.91 17.75 15.24
CA THR A 74 -9.67 16.33 15.43
C THR A 74 -10.83 15.52 14.85
N LEU A 75 -10.71 14.19 14.82
CA LEU A 75 -11.82 13.32 14.42
C LEU A 75 -13.06 13.48 15.31
N ALA A 76 -12.92 13.97 16.54
CA ALA A 76 -14.04 14.22 17.44
C ALA A 76 -14.89 15.44 17.04
N ASP A 77 -14.33 16.35 16.24
CA ASP A 77 -15.03 17.54 15.73
C ASP A 77 -15.93 17.23 14.52
N ARG A 78 -15.93 15.97 14.07
CA ARG A 78 -16.75 15.49 12.95
C ARG A 78 -17.93 14.67 13.45
N PRO A 79 -18.99 14.51 12.64
CA PRO A 79 -20.04 13.54 12.94
C PRO A 79 -19.43 12.17 13.22
N SER A 80 -19.97 11.46 14.22
CA SER A 80 -19.42 10.17 14.67
C SER A 80 -19.37 9.12 13.55
N TYR A 81 -20.28 9.19 12.57
CA TYR A 81 -20.29 8.30 11.40
C TYR A 81 -19.21 8.63 10.35
N CYS A 82 -18.47 9.75 10.50
CA CYS A 82 -17.32 10.09 9.68
C CYS A 82 -15.98 9.57 10.25
N THR A 83 -16.04 8.84 11.37
CA THR A 83 -14.86 8.16 11.91
C THR A 83 -14.73 6.79 11.25
N PRO A 84 -13.55 6.41 10.75
CA PRO A 84 -13.30 5.06 10.28
C PRO A 84 -13.28 4.13 11.51
N THR A 85 -14.45 3.70 11.95
CA THR A 85 -14.56 2.50 12.77
C THR A 85 -14.13 1.34 11.89
N ASN A 86 -13.21 0.49 12.39
CA ASN A 86 -12.97 -0.85 11.84
C ASN A 86 -14.28 -1.40 11.28
N SER A 87 -14.36 -1.50 9.95
CA SER A 87 -15.56 -1.91 9.24
C SER A 87 -15.89 -3.36 9.58
N SER A 88 -16.59 -3.56 10.70
CA SER A 88 -17.12 -4.84 11.18
C SER A 88 -18.28 -4.58 12.15
N THR A 89 -19.33 -3.91 11.70
CA THR A 89 -20.64 -3.95 12.40
C THR A 89 -21.77 -3.94 11.39
N SER A 90 -22.14 -5.14 10.92
CA SER A 90 -23.46 -5.63 10.47
C SER A 90 -23.21 -6.97 9.75
N ALA A 91 -23.83 -8.11 10.05
CA ALA A 91 -25.05 -8.41 10.75
C ALA A 91 -24.97 -9.82 11.36
N THR A 92 -25.50 -9.98 12.57
CA THR A 92 -25.81 -11.27 13.19
C THR A 92 -27.11 -11.80 12.59
N PRO A 93 -27.18 -13.03 12.04
CA PRO A 93 -28.42 -13.78 12.01
C PRO A 93 -28.51 -14.66 13.26
N THR A 94 -29.55 -14.41 14.03
CA THR A 94 -30.11 -15.26 15.08
C THR A 94 -30.76 -16.50 14.46
N ALA A 95 -30.45 -17.69 14.98
CA ALA A 95 -31.28 -18.90 15.12
C ALA A 95 -30.34 -20.11 15.28
N SER A 96 -30.58 -21.17 16.04
CA SER A 96 -31.52 -21.53 17.11
C SER A 96 -30.98 -22.86 17.67
N ALA A 97 -31.26 -23.15 18.93
CA ALA A 97 -30.78 -24.33 19.64
C ALA A 97 -31.38 -25.68 19.17
N ASP A 98 -30.53 -26.72 19.12
CA ASP A 98 -30.68 -28.18 19.45
C ASP A 98 -31.91 -29.00 18.95
N PRO A 99 -31.93 -30.36 18.98
CA PRO A 99 -31.05 -31.31 19.71
C PRO A 99 -30.48 -32.52 18.93
N GLU A 100 -29.36 -33.01 19.47
CA GLU A 100 -29.01 -34.42 19.77
C GLU A 100 -29.44 -35.55 18.81
N ASN A 101 -28.46 -36.31 18.29
CA ASN A 101 -28.66 -37.74 18.10
C ASN A 101 -27.39 -38.55 18.35
N THR A 102 -27.54 -39.52 19.25
CA THR A 102 -26.58 -40.50 19.76
C THR A 102 -26.32 -41.62 18.75
N THR A 103 -25.05 -42.06 18.58
CA THR A 103 -24.72 -43.50 18.43
C THR A 103 -23.22 -43.84 18.62
N THR A 104 -22.92 -44.50 19.74
CA THR A 104 -22.21 -45.79 19.87
C THR A 104 -20.96 -46.11 19.01
N SER A 105 -19.78 -45.83 19.59
CA SER A 105 -18.65 -46.72 19.93
C SER A 105 -18.13 -47.89 19.03
N ILE A 106 -16.78 -47.95 18.98
CA ILE A 106 -15.76 -49.06 18.89
C ILE A 106 -15.26 -49.63 17.52
N PRO A 107 -14.00 -50.17 17.42
CA PRO A 107 -12.89 -49.62 16.62
C PRO A 107 -12.25 -50.62 15.61
N LEU A 108 -11.23 -50.21 14.83
CA LEU A 108 -10.12 -51.02 14.22
C LEU A 108 -9.26 -50.08 13.34
N SER A 109 -8.06 -49.66 13.74
CA SER A 109 -6.75 -50.33 13.60
C SER A 109 -6.38 -50.74 12.17
N VAL A 110 -5.48 -49.96 11.53
CA VAL A 110 -4.50 -50.43 10.55
C VAL A 110 -3.17 -49.72 10.75
N ASN A 111 -2.12 -50.51 10.96
CA ASN A 111 -0.72 -50.09 10.97
C ASN A 111 -0.30 -49.52 9.61
N ALA A 112 0.50 -48.44 9.62
CA ALA A 112 1.39 -48.10 8.50
C ALA A 112 2.77 -47.72 9.05
N ALA A 113 3.78 -48.35 8.46
CA ALA A 113 5.17 -48.42 8.87
C ALA A 113 5.91 -47.06 8.92
N ALA A 114 6.83 -46.97 9.87
CA ALA A 114 7.81 -45.90 10.01
C ALA A 114 8.87 -45.91 8.90
N PRO A 115 9.32 -44.74 8.41
CA PRO A 115 10.59 -44.60 7.71
C PRO A 115 11.79 -44.48 8.70
N PRO A 116 13.01 -44.83 8.27
CA PRO A 116 14.19 -45.00 9.14
C PRO A 116 14.80 -43.67 9.63
N PRO A 117 15.60 -43.70 10.72
CA PRO A 117 16.28 -42.53 11.25
C PRO A 117 17.53 -42.22 10.40
N GLY A 118 17.44 -41.17 9.58
CA GLY A 118 18.58 -40.57 8.90
C GLY A 118 19.10 -39.36 9.67
N SER A 119 20.22 -39.54 10.36
CA SER A 119 20.95 -38.52 11.10
C SER A 119 21.31 -37.31 10.24
N GLY A 120 20.83 -36.15 10.64
CA GLY A 120 21.25 -34.84 10.15
C GLY A 120 20.93 -33.81 11.22
N SER A 121 21.78 -33.73 12.24
CA SER A 121 21.70 -32.71 13.29
C SER A 121 21.90 -31.32 12.70
N SER A 122 20.82 -30.71 12.21
CA SER A 122 20.74 -29.26 12.17
C SER A 122 20.45 -28.79 13.60
N PRO A 123 21.17 -27.79 14.13
CA PRO A 123 20.81 -27.23 15.41
C PRO A 123 19.41 -26.63 15.28
N THR A 124 18.44 -27.19 16.00
CA THR A 124 17.16 -26.52 16.26
C THR A 124 17.48 -25.32 17.12
N THR A 125 17.85 -24.21 16.48
CA THR A 125 17.76 -22.89 17.10
C THR A 125 16.29 -22.72 17.51
N PRO A 126 15.99 -22.33 18.76
CA PRO A 126 14.68 -21.83 19.08
C PRO A 126 14.35 -20.76 18.05
N ALA A 127 13.20 -20.88 17.36
CA ALA A 127 12.71 -19.86 16.47
C ALA A 127 12.73 -18.55 17.28
N ALA A 128 13.68 -17.67 16.97
CA ALA A 128 13.68 -16.34 17.52
C ALA A 128 12.32 -15.76 17.11
N SER A 129 11.48 -15.44 18.10
CA SER A 129 10.23 -14.72 17.85
C SER A 129 10.59 -13.55 16.94
N ALA A 130 10.07 -13.57 15.71
CA ALA A 130 10.29 -12.49 14.78
C ALA A 130 9.94 -11.18 15.51
N PRO A 131 10.79 -10.14 15.43
CA PRO A 131 10.49 -8.88 16.10
C PRO A 131 9.09 -8.43 15.68
N SER A 132 8.30 -7.99 16.66
CA SER A 132 6.97 -7.45 16.36
C SER A 132 7.10 -6.36 15.30
N PRO A 133 6.24 -6.37 14.26
CA PRO A 133 6.31 -5.37 13.20
C PRO A 133 6.10 -3.97 13.78
N THR A 134 6.88 -2.98 13.32
CA THR A 134 6.74 -1.59 13.76
C THR A 134 5.58 -0.88 13.07
N ASN A 135 5.17 -1.36 11.90
CA ASN A 135 4.06 -0.83 11.13
C ASN A 135 3.01 -1.90 10.86
N THR A 136 1.73 -1.55 10.89
CA THR A 136 0.62 -2.46 10.55
C THR A 136 -0.33 -1.80 9.57
N GLY A 137 -0.77 -2.57 8.57
CA GLY A 137 -1.63 -2.12 7.50
C GLY A 137 -2.23 -3.30 6.74
N THR A 138 -2.49 -3.11 5.46
CA THR A 138 -2.94 -4.19 4.56
C THR A 138 -1.95 -4.41 3.43
N ALA A 139 -1.87 -5.63 2.92
CA ALA A 139 -1.16 -5.97 1.70
C ALA A 139 -2.16 -6.16 0.56
N THR A 140 -1.93 -5.54 -0.59
CA THR A 140 -2.51 -5.94 -1.88
C THR A 140 -1.39 -6.42 -2.82
N TRP A 141 -1.69 -6.66 -4.09
CA TRP A 141 -0.65 -6.93 -5.07
C TRP A 141 -0.80 -6.16 -6.39
N PHE A 142 0.34 -5.96 -7.07
CA PHE A 142 0.47 -5.32 -8.38
C PHE A 142 1.36 -6.12 -9.33
N THR A 143 1.30 -5.75 -10.61
CA THR A 143 2.28 -6.12 -11.64
C THR A 143 2.96 -4.84 -12.14
N GLN A 144 4.23 -4.95 -12.52
CA GLN A 144 4.95 -3.87 -13.17
C GLN A 144 4.77 -3.86 -14.68
N ASP A 145 4.38 -4.99 -15.28
CA ASP A 145 4.22 -5.15 -16.73
C ASP A 145 5.47 -4.68 -17.51
N ASN A 146 6.67 -4.94 -16.96
CA ASN A 146 7.98 -4.46 -17.44
C ASN A 146 8.17 -2.93 -17.47
N ASN A 147 7.41 -2.18 -16.68
CA ASN A 147 7.62 -0.74 -16.48
C ASN A 147 8.40 -0.48 -15.18
N PRO A 148 9.28 0.54 -15.15
CA PRO A 148 9.96 0.91 -13.91
C PRO A 148 8.98 1.50 -12.91
N GLY A 149 9.11 1.12 -11.65
CA GLY A 149 8.42 1.79 -10.55
C GLY A 149 9.02 3.18 -10.26
N ALA A 150 8.49 3.87 -9.25
CA ALA A 150 8.96 5.18 -8.79
C ALA A 150 10.46 5.20 -8.41
N CYS A 151 11.05 4.05 -8.06
CA CYS A 151 12.48 3.92 -7.82
C CYS A 151 13.35 3.84 -9.10
N GLY A 152 12.73 3.86 -10.29
CA GLY A 152 13.41 3.92 -11.58
C GLY A 152 14.02 2.61 -12.08
N ILE A 153 13.79 1.50 -11.37
CA ILE A 153 14.28 0.16 -11.73
C ILE A 153 13.10 -0.71 -12.14
N VAL A 154 13.27 -1.48 -13.23
CA VAL A 154 12.34 -2.51 -13.65
C VAL A 154 12.65 -3.79 -12.87
N HIS A 155 11.65 -4.33 -12.19
CA HIS A 155 11.67 -5.64 -11.56
C HIS A 155 10.71 -6.58 -12.30
N GLN A 156 10.94 -7.89 -12.19
CA GLN A 156 9.98 -8.87 -12.67
C GLN A 156 8.83 -9.00 -11.67
N ASP A 157 7.63 -9.37 -12.11
CA ASP A 157 6.48 -9.58 -11.21
C ASP A 157 6.75 -10.69 -10.16
N SER A 158 7.69 -11.59 -10.48
CA SER A 158 8.17 -12.65 -9.58
C SER A 158 9.20 -12.20 -8.55
N ASP A 159 9.82 -11.03 -8.71
CA ASP A 159 10.77 -10.49 -7.74
C ASP A 159 10.01 -10.12 -6.45
N GLU A 160 10.64 -10.26 -5.28
CA GLU A 160 10.04 -9.82 -4.01
C GLU A 160 10.28 -8.32 -3.80
N VAL A 161 9.43 -7.51 -4.41
CA VAL A 161 9.41 -6.05 -4.27
C VAL A 161 8.10 -5.53 -3.69
N VAL A 162 8.14 -4.33 -3.12
CA VAL A 162 6.99 -3.61 -2.57
C VAL A 162 6.91 -2.18 -3.07
N ALA A 163 5.69 -1.69 -3.18
CA ALA A 163 5.34 -0.30 -3.32
C ALA A 163 4.96 0.28 -1.95
N LEU A 164 5.62 1.34 -1.51
CA LEU A 164 5.28 2.04 -0.26
C LEU A 164 4.12 3.01 -0.52
N ALA A 165 3.18 3.13 0.42
CA ALA A 165 2.15 4.16 0.35
C ALA A 165 2.77 5.56 0.21
N SER A 166 2.20 6.41 -0.65
CA SER A 166 2.69 7.79 -0.89
C SER A 166 2.92 8.62 0.37
N ALA A 167 2.16 8.35 1.44
CA ALA A 167 2.29 9.04 2.72
C ALA A 167 3.65 8.82 3.41
N ILE A 168 4.29 7.66 3.18
CA ILE A 168 5.60 7.33 3.74
C ILE A 168 6.68 7.25 2.67
N TYR A 169 6.32 7.17 1.39
CA TYR A 169 7.28 7.09 0.31
C TYR A 169 8.16 8.36 0.27
N ASP A 170 9.45 8.12 0.15
CA ASP A 170 10.50 9.09 -0.08
C ASP A 170 11.56 8.33 -0.86
N GLY A 171 12.05 8.88 -1.98
CA GLY A 171 12.98 8.18 -2.87
C GLY A 171 14.24 7.64 -2.16
N LYS A 172 14.56 8.15 -0.97
CA LYS A 172 15.62 7.60 -0.11
C LYS A 172 15.39 6.15 0.33
N TYR A 173 14.16 5.65 0.34
CA TYR A 173 13.84 4.29 0.75
C TYR A 173 14.02 3.27 -0.37
N CYS A 174 14.20 3.71 -1.62
CA CYS A 174 14.45 2.83 -2.75
C CYS A 174 15.65 1.91 -2.50
N GLY A 175 15.46 0.62 -2.75
CA GLY A 175 16.49 -0.40 -2.50
C GLY A 175 16.57 -0.90 -1.05
N MET A 176 15.92 -0.22 -0.08
CA MET A 176 15.88 -0.72 1.30
C MET A 176 15.05 -2.00 1.40
N LYS A 177 15.45 -2.87 2.33
CA LYS A 177 14.73 -4.11 2.63
C LYS A 177 13.69 -3.90 3.74
N VAL A 178 12.54 -4.54 3.58
CA VAL A 178 11.50 -4.65 4.61
C VAL A 178 11.26 -6.11 4.94
N LEU A 179 11.07 -6.40 6.23
CA LEU A 179 10.54 -7.68 6.70
C LEU A 179 9.02 -7.55 6.71
N LEU A 180 8.35 -8.44 5.99
CA LEU A 180 6.90 -8.52 5.86
C LEU A 180 6.37 -9.71 6.64
N THR A 181 5.22 -9.54 7.29
CA THR A 181 4.52 -10.59 8.05
C THR A 181 3.03 -10.54 7.72
N ASN A 182 2.47 -11.62 7.19
CA ASN A 182 1.03 -11.80 7.11
C ASN A 182 0.49 -12.07 8.52
N LEU A 183 -0.27 -11.12 9.08
CA LEU A 183 -0.74 -11.20 10.46
C LEU A 183 -1.85 -12.24 10.66
N ALA A 184 -2.49 -12.70 9.59
CA ALA A 184 -3.50 -13.75 9.67
C ALA A 184 -2.88 -15.15 9.73
N THR A 185 -1.75 -15.38 9.05
CA THR A 185 -1.13 -16.72 8.93
C THR A 185 0.19 -16.85 9.67
N GLY A 186 0.85 -15.75 10.01
CA GLY A 186 2.21 -15.71 10.55
C GLY A 186 3.31 -15.92 9.51
N ALA A 187 2.98 -16.05 8.23
CA ALA A 187 3.97 -16.18 7.15
C ALA A 187 4.82 -14.91 7.04
N THR A 188 6.11 -15.06 6.75
CA THR A 188 7.05 -13.93 6.62
C THR A 188 7.88 -14.03 5.35
N THR A 189 8.25 -12.87 4.80
CA THR A 189 9.26 -12.76 3.72
C THR A 189 9.97 -11.42 3.81
N GLN A 190 11.11 -11.27 3.13
CA GLN A 190 11.78 -9.99 2.96
C GLN A 190 11.60 -9.48 1.54
N ALA A 191 11.31 -8.20 1.37
CA ALA A 191 11.14 -7.60 0.05
C ALA A 191 11.91 -6.28 -0.07
N THR A 192 12.19 -5.87 -1.30
CA THR A 192 12.84 -4.57 -1.61
C THR A 192 11.79 -3.50 -1.88
N VAL A 193 11.98 -2.31 -1.32
CA VAL A 193 11.23 -1.12 -1.72
C VAL A 193 11.63 -0.72 -3.14
N ALA A 194 10.69 -0.79 -4.08
CA ALA A 194 10.93 -0.54 -5.49
C ALA A 194 9.94 0.45 -6.14
N ASP A 195 8.86 0.81 -5.44
CA ASP A 195 7.82 1.63 -6.02
C ASP A 195 7.08 2.50 -4.98
N GLU A 196 6.27 3.41 -5.48
CA GLU A 196 5.29 4.19 -4.75
C GLU A 196 3.89 3.67 -5.07
N CYS A 197 3.03 3.61 -4.06
CA CYS A 197 1.64 3.21 -4.16
C CYS A 197 0.71 4.39 -3.81
N PRO A 198 0.25 5.16 -4.81
CA PRO A 198 -0.70 6.25 -4.58
C PRO A 198 -2.08 5.79 -4.09
N GLY A 199 -2.49 4.58 -4.47
CA GLY A 199 -3.78 3.98 -4.11
C GLY A 199 -3.79 3.13 -2.84
N CYS A 200 -2.70 3.15 -2.06
CA CYS A 200 -2.61 2.31 -0.87
C CYS A 200 -3.55 2.81 0.23
N ARG A 201 -4.41 1.90 0.69
CA ARG A 201 -5.55 2.17 1.59
C ARG A 201 -5.22 2.95 2.85
N SER A 202 -3.99 2.83 3.34
CA SER A 202 -3.48 3.59 4.48
C SER A 202 -1.99 3.84 4.35
N MET A 203 -1.45 4.75 5.16
CA MET A 203 -0.01 5.09 5.14
C MET A 203 0.94 3.93 5.43
N TYR A 204 0.45 2.84 6.03
CA TYR A 204 1.24 1.63 6.32
C TYR A 204 0.79 0.41 5.50
N SER A 205 -0.17 0.58 4.60
CA SER A 205 -0.51 -0.46 3.61
C SER A 205 0.56 -0.49 2.52
N LEU A 206 0.89 -1.69 2.05
CA LEU A 206 1.87 -1.92 0.98
C LEU A 206 1.19 -2.62 -0.19
N ASP A 207 1.58 -2.26 -1.41
CA ASP A 207 1.25 -3.04 -2.59
C ASP A 207 2.43 -3.95 -2.90
N LEU A 208 2.20 -5.26 -2.97
CA LEU A 208 3.26 -6.24 -3.12
C LEU A 208 3.36 -6.71 -4.58
N SER A 209 4.56 -6.95 -5.07
CA SER A 209 4.73 -7.79 -6.26
C SER A 209 4.02 -9.14 -6.10
N GLN A 210 3.70 -9.80 -7.22
CA GLN A 210 3.13 -11.15 -7.17
C GLN A 210 4.05 -12.13 -6.43
N GLY A 211 5.37 -12.00 -6.59
CA GLY A 211 6.38 -12.77 -5.84
C GLY A 211 6.22 -12.63 -4.32
N ALA A 212 6.27 -11.40 -3.80
CA ALA A 212 6.14 -11.15 -2.37
C ALA A 212 4.75 -11.52 -1.82
N PHE A 213 3.68 -11.26 -2.58
CA PHE A 213 2.32 -11.63 -2.16
C PHE A 213 2.14 -13.15 -2.09
N ASN A 214 2.65 -13.89 -3.07
CA ASN A 214 2.58 -15.36 -3.08
C ASN A 214 3.37 -15.98 -1.93
N ALA A 215 4.54 -15.43 -1.59
CA ALA A 215 5.33 -15.88 -0.43
C ALA A 215 4.55 -15.77 0.89
N LEU A 216 3.70 -14.75 1.04
CA LEU A 216 2.92 -14.48 2.25
C LEU A 216 1.52 -15.11 2.26
N SER A 217 0.98 -15.44 1.09
CA SER A 217 -0.38 -15.99 0.93
C SER A 217 -0.41 -17.50 0.66
N GLY A 218 0.75 -18.14 0.51
CA GLY A 218 0.84 -19.55 0.14
C GLY A 218 0.48 -19.80 -1.33
N ASN A 219 0.99 -18.95 -2.23
CA ASN A 219 0.70 -18.94 -3.67
C ASN A 219 -0.78 -18.67 -4.02
N ASN A 220 -1.43 -17.77 -3.29
CA ASN A 220 -2.85 -17.46 -3.48
C ASN A 220 -3.10 -15.96 -3.76
N LEU A 221 -2.82 -15.51 -4.98
CA LEU A 221 -3.16 -14.14 -5.44
C LEU A 221 -4.67 -13.84 -5.36
N GLY A 222 -5.53 -14.86 -5.42
CA GLY A 222 -6.99 -14.74 -5.29
C GLY A 222 -7.44 -14.29 -3.90
N MET A 223 -6.57 -14.37 -2.88
CA MET A 223 -6.81 -13.77 -1.57
C MET A 223 -7.02 -12.25 -1.68
N GLY A 224 -6.34 -11.59 -2.63
CA GLY A 224 -6.48 -10.18 -2.97
C GLY A 224 -5.92 -9.21 -1.93
N VAL A 225 -6.32 -9.37 -0.66
CA VAL A 225 -5.90 -8.51 0.45
C VAL A 225 -5.75 -9.30 1.75
N PHE A 226 -4.76 -8.97 2.57
CA PHE A 226 -4.62 -9.53 3.93
C PHE A 226 -4.00 -8.52 4.91
N PRO A 227 -4.19 -8.69 6.24
CA PRO A 227 -3.56 -7.85 7.23
C PRO A 227 -2.04 -8.08 7.26
N LEU A 228 -1.29 -6.99 7.16
CA LEU A 228 0.17 -7.00 7.04
C LEU A 228 0.80 -6.27 8.22
N GLY A 229 1.85 -6.85 8.77
CA GLY A 229 2.82 -6.17 9.61
C GLY A 229 4.16 -6.08 8.89
N TRP A 230 4.87 -4.97 9.04
CA TRP A 230 6.20 -4.85 8.46
C TRP A 230 7.12 -3.89 9.20
N SER A 231 8.42 -4.07 8.98
CA SER A 231 9.48 -3.21 9.51
C SER A 231 10.60 -3.06 8.47
N PHE A 232 11.23 -1.89 8.41
CA PHE A 232 12.51 -1.78 7.72
C PHE A 232 13.54 -2.69 8.38
N VAL A 233 14.29 -3.43 7.57
CA VAL A 233 15.43 -4.22 8.04
C VAL A 233 16.60 -3.25 8.25
N PRO A 234 17.12 -3.07 9.48
CA PRO A 234 18.24 -2.17 9.71
C PRO A 234 19.46 -2.67 8.94
N ASN A 235 19.94 -1.88 7.97
CA ASN A 235 21.19 -1.99 7.23
C ASN A 235 21.71 -3.43 6.98
N GLN A 236 21.36 -4.01 5.82
CA GLN A 236 22.34 -4.84 5.12
C GLN A 236 23.33 -3.86 4.49
N SER A 237 24.54 -3.78 5.06
CA SER A 237 25.65 -2.86 4.74
C SER A 237 25.83 -2.50 3.27
#